data_AF-A0A2L2YX15-F1
#
_entry.id   AF-A0A2L2YX15-F1
#
_cell.length_a   1.000
_cell.length_b   1.000
_cell.length_c   1.000
_cell.angle_alpha   90.00
_cell.angle_beta   90.00
_cell.angle_gamma   90.00
#
_symmetry.space_group_name_H-M   'P 1'
#
loop_
_entity.id
_entity.type
_entity.pdbx_description
1 polymer ?
#
loop_
_entity_poly.entity_id
_entity_poly.type
_entity_poly.pdbx_seq_one_letter_code
_entity_poly.pdbx_strand_id
1 'polypeptide(L)'
;PTQSAEARMALQNPDLFDRDIAGEYDADSNEIAGNHYRRPKARVPYVIDSSLSNAPGVIQQGINDSHMHTCVRFVPRTNEDIYIRVFKGQVFYSHVGKINGQQQLSLGDGCLYVGTVVHELGHALGFYHE
;
A
#
# COMPACT_ATOMS: atom_id res chain seq x y z
N PRO A 1 6.12 -22.92 -4.46
CA PRO A 1 5.05 -23.27 -3.48
C PRO A 1 4.54 -22.09 -2.62
N THR A 2 5.04 -20.86 -2.81
CA THR A 2 4.69 -19.66 -2.02
C THR A 2 3.57 -18.80 -2.61
N GLN A 3 3.38 -18.79 -3.94
CA GLN A 3 2.32 -18.02 -4.62
C GLN A 3 0.88 -18.44 -4.24
N SER A 4 0.68 -19.68 -3.75
CA SER A 4 -0.67 -20.23 -3.52
C SER A 4 -1.34 -19.74 -2.25
N ALA A 5 -0.60 -19.18 -1.30
CA ALA A 5 -1.17 -18.63 -0.06
C ALA A 5 -1.67 -17.20 -0.27
N GLU A 6 -0.86 -16.35 -0.92
CA GLU A 6 -1.20 -14.99 -1.33
C GLU A 6 -2.46 -14.97 -2.21
N ALA A 7 -2.51 -15.83 -3.24
CA ALA A 7 -3.66 -15.95 -4.14
C ALA A 7 -4.95 -16.43 -3.46
N ARG A 8 -4.86 -17.23 -2.38
CA ARG A 8 -6.03 -17.76 -1.66
C ARG A 8 -6.64 -16.76 -0.68
N MET A 9 -5.86 -15.83 -0.15
CA MET A 9 -6.35 -14.78 0.73
C MET A 9 -6.88 -13.59 -0.08
N ALA A 10 -6.29 -13.28 -1.24
CA ALA A 10 -6.88 -12.34 -2.20
C ALA A 10 -8.31 -12.79 -2.59
N LEU A 11 -8.57 -14.10 -2.76
CA LEU A 11 -9.92 -14.63 -3.04
C LEU A 11 -10.99 -14.31 -1.97
N GLN A 12 -10.63 -13.77 -0.80
CA GLN A 12 -11.53 -13.55 0.33
C GLN A 12 -12.19 -12.16 0.38
N ASN A 13 -11.94 -11.29 -0.61
CA ASN A 13 -12.47 -9.93 -0.58
C ASN A 13 -13.25 -9.55 -1.85
N PRO A 14 -14.52 -10.00 -2.00
CA PRO A 14 -15.33 -9.73 -3.18
C PRO A 14 -15.75 -8.26 -3.30
N ASP A 15 -15.64 -7.48 -2.21
CA ASP A 15 -16.08 -6.08 -2.17
C ASP A 15 -14.97 -5.09 -2.57
N LEU A 16 -13.73 -5.56 -2.77
CA LEU A 16 -12.62 -4.75 -3.30
C LEU A 16 -12.39 -5.03 -4.78
N PHE A 17 -11.98 -3.99 -5.50
CA PHE A 17 -11.58 -4.14 -6.89
C PHE A 17 -10.31 -4.99 -6.97
N ASP A 18 -10.33 -6.01 -7.84
CA ASP A 18 -9.32 -7.08 -7.95
C ASP A 18 -8.80 -7.65 -6.61
N ARG A 19 -9.65 -7.52 -5.58
CA ARG A 19 -9.55 -8.02 -4.20
C ARG A 19 -8.65 -7.27 -3.22
N ASP A 20 -7.86 -6.31 -3.65
CA ASP A 20 -6.95 -5.52 -2.80
C ASP A 20 -6.93 -4.01 -3.14
N ILE A 21 -7.75 -3.55 -4.08
CA ILE A 21 -7.87 -2.13 -4.43
C ILE A 21 -9.17 -1.53 -3.89
N ALA A 22 -9.04 -0.46 -3.11
CA ALA A 22 -10.15 0.32 -2.58
C ALA A 22 -10.39 1.64 -3.35
N GLY A 23 -11.65 1.97 -3.65
CA GLY A 23 -12.05 3.26 -4.22
C GLY A 23 -12.41 3.21 -5.71
N GLU A 24 -12.27 4.35 -6.40
CA GLU A 24 -12.55 4.49 -7.83
C GLU A 24 -11.50 3.77 -8.68
N TYR A 25 -11.97 3.09 -9.73
CA TYR A 25 -11.16 2.27 -10.62
C TYR A 25 -11.22 2.81 -12.05
N ASP A 26 -10.05 2.89 -12.69
CA ASP A 26 -9.91 3.17 -14.11
C ASP A 26 -9.45 1.89 -14.81
N ALA A 27 -10.33 1.29 -15.63
CA ALA A 27 -10.13 -0.02 -16.23
C ALA A 27 -9.16 -0.05 -17.41
N ASP A 28 -8.81 1.12 -17.92
CA ASP A 28 -8.09 1.25 -19.18
C ASP A 28 -6.61 1.62 -18.96
N SER A 29 -6.13 1.66 -17.71
CA SER A 29 -4.77 2.09 -17.38
C SER A 29 -4.16 1.33 -16.19
N ASN A 30 -2.84 1.08 -16.26
CA ASN A 30 -2.05 0.50 -15.16
C ASN A 30 -1.60 1.56 -14.12
N GLU A 31 -1.85 2.85 -14.38
CA GLU A 31 -1.59 3.98 -13.46
C GLU A 31 -2.84 4.87 -13.37
N ILE A 32 -3.15 5.38 -12.18
CA ILE A 32 -4.14 6.45 -12.04
C ILE A 32 -3.62 7.79 -12.62
N ALA A 33 -4.27 8.28 -13.66
CA ALA A 33 -3.88 9.52 -14.33
C ALA A 33 -4.38 10.76 -13.56
N GLY A 34 -3.49 11.73 -13.33
CA GLY A 34 -3.86 13.06 -12.83
C GLY A 34 -2.99 13.57 -11.67
N ASN A 35 -2.64 14.86 -11.72
CA ASN A 35 -1.76 15.47 -10.72
C ASN A 35 -2.35 15.45 -9.29
N HIS A 36 -3.68 15.40 -9.14
CA HIS A 36 -4.34 15.31 -7.84
C HIS A 36 -4.09 13.99 -7.11
N TYR A 37 -3.74 12.92 -7.83
CA TYR A 37 -3.42 11.60 -7.27
C TYR A 37 -1.90 11.42 -7.03
N ARG A 38 -1.07 12.36 -7.48
CA ARG A 38 0.38 12.29 -7.33
C ARG A 38 0.85 12.84 -5.99
N ARG A 39 1.92 12.24 -5.47
CA ARG A 39 2.60 12.67 -4.23
C ARG A 39 3.62 13.77 -4.55
N PRO A 40 3.51 14.98 -3.98
CA PRO A 40 4.47 16.05 -4.24
C PRO A 40 5.90 15.62 -3.89
N LYS A 41 6.86 15.88 -4.80
CA LYS A 41 8.28 15.54 -4.65
C LYS A 41 8.55 14.04 -4.39
N ALA A 42 7.61 13.17 -4.76
CA ALA A 42 7.65 11.74 -4.48
C ALA A 42 7.88 11.41 -2.98
N ARG A 43 7.48 12.32 -2.07
CA ARG A 43 7.55 12.09 -0.62
C ARG A 43 6.22 11.59 -0.10
N VAL A 44 6.24 10.50 0.65
CA VAL A 44 5.05 9.85 1.17
C VAL A 44 5.16 9.77 2.69
N PRO A 45 4.51 10.69 3.43
CA PRO A 45 4.42 10.60 4.87
C PRO A 45 3.67 9.33 5.28
N TYR A 46 4.20 8.59 6.25
CA TYR A 46 3.55 7.38 6.76
C TYR A 46 3.65 7.26 8.29
N VAL A 47 2.72 6.50 8.85
CA VAL A 47 2.77 6.00 10.23
C VAL A 47 2.53 4.49 10.23
N ILE A 48 3.20 3.77 11.13
CA ILE A 48 2.93 2.36 11.40
C ILE A 48 2.12 2.31 12.67
N ASP A 49 0.93 1.74 12.58
CA ASP A 49 0.05 1.56 13.71
C ASP A 49 0.60 0.54 14.70
N SER A 50 0.29 0.71 15.99
CA SER A 50 0.76 -0.18 17.06
C SER A 50 0.32 -1.64 16.89
N SER A 51 -0.74 -1.89 16.13
CA SER A 51 -1.18 -3.23 15.73
C SER A 51 -0.15 -4.03 14.93
N LEU A 52 0.88 -3.37 14.36
CA LEU A 52 1.99 -3.99 13.63
C LEU A 52 3.32 -3.94 14.39
N SER A 53 3.28 -3.67 15.71
CA SER A 53 4.47 -3.58 16.56
C SER A 53 5.34 -4.85 16.58
N ASN A 54 4.77 -6.02 16.26
CA ASN A 54 5.48 -7.28 16.14
C ASN A 54 6.14 -7.51 14.76
N ALA A 55 5.92 -6.63 13.79
CA ALA A 55 6.35 -6.79 12.40
C ALA A 55 7.12 -5.60 11.77
N PRO A 56 7.83 -4.74 12.53
CA PRO A 56 8.42 -3.53 11.95
C PRO A 56 9.50 -3.84 10.90
N GLY A 57 10.19 -4.98 11.04
CA GLY A 57 11.30 -5.36 10.15
C GLY A 57 10.88 -5.58 8.70
N VAL A 58 9.76 -6.26 8.46
CA VAL A 58 9.28 -6.54 7.09
C VAL A 58 8.79 -5.26 6.42
N ILE A 59 8.08 -4.42 7.16
CA ILE A 59 7.59 -3.13 6.66
C ILE A 59 8.77 -2.24 6.27
N GLN A 60 9.79 -2.18 7.13
CA GLN A 60 11.00 -1.41 6.85
C GLN A 60 11.77 -1.97 5.64
N GLN A 61 11.80 -3.30 5.46
CA GLN A 61 12.41 -3.91 4.28
C GLN A 61 11.69 -3.52 2.99
N GLY A 62 10.34 -3.57 2.95
CA GLY A 62 9.59 -3.14 1.76
C GLY A 62 9.74 -1.65 1.46
N ILE A 63 9.82 -0.81 2.50
CA ILE A 63 10.15 0.62 2.36
C ILE A 63 11.54 0.80 1.76
N ASN A 64 12.54 0.08 2.28
CA ASN A 64 13.91 0.17 1.79
C ASN A 64 14.02 -0.32 0.35
N ASP A 65 13.30 -1.38 -0.01
CA ASP A 65 13.24 -1.91 -1.37
C ASP A 65 12.70 -0.86 -2.34
N SER A 66 11.59 -0.21 -1.97
CA SER A 66 11.05 0.93 -2.71
C SER A 66 12.07 2.07 -2.85
N HIS A 67 12.86 2.34 -1.81
CA HIS A 67 13.88 3.41 -1.86
C HIS A 67 15.06 3.07 -2.75
N MET A 68 15.45 1.79 -2.82
CA MET A 68 16.56 1.30 -3.65
C MET A 68 16.19 1.34 -5.13
N HIS A 69 14.95 1.01 -5.48
CA HIS A 69 14.53 0.82 -6.87
C HIS A 69 13.77 2.02 -7.46
N THR A 70 13.37 3.00 -6.65
CA THR A 70 12.60 4.16 -7.11
C THR A 70 13.10 5.47 -6.49
N CYS A 71 12.62 6.59 -7.03
CA CYS A 71 12.84 7.92 -6.44
C CYS A 71 11.87 8.23 -5.29
N VAL A 72 10.91 7.35 -4.98
CA VAL A 72 9.92 7.54 -3.93
C VAL A 72 10.60 7.48 -2.56
N ARG A 73 10.19 8.39 -1.67
CA ARG A 73 10.70 8.48 -0.30
C ARG A 73 9.55 8.42 0.70
N PHE A 74 9.36 7.24 1.27
CA PHE A 74 8.54 7.05 2.47
C PHE A 74 9.25 7.67 3.67
N VAL A 75 8.56 8.59 4.35
CA VAL A 75 9.12 9.35 5.48
C VAL A 75 8.19 9.27 6.68
N PRO A 76 8.72 9.13 7.92
CA PRO A 76 7.88 9.19 9.11
C PRO A 76 7.08 10.50 9.12
N ARG A 77 5.77 10.38 9.30
CA ARG A 77 4.88 11.53 9.41
C ARG A 77 5.25 12.35 10.63
N THR A 78 5.15 13.67 10.49
CA THR A 78 5.23 14.63 11.59
C THR A 78 3.88 15.33 11.77
N ASN A 79 3.52 16.23 10.86
CA ASN A 79 2.30 17.04 10.90
C ASN A 79 1.53 17.06 9.58
N GLU A 80 1.91 16.22 8.61
CA GLU A 80 1.26 16.20 7.31
C GLU A 80 -0.19 15.70 7.42
N ASP A 81 -1.13 16.42 6.83
CA ASP A 81 -2.55 16.04 6.80
C ASP A 81 -2.82 14.85 5.87
N ILE A 82 -2.00 14.73 4.82
CA ILE A 82 -2.11 13.68 3.80
C ILE A 82 -0.99 12.66 4.00
N TYR A 83 -1.34 11.46 4.44
CA TYR A 83 -0.36 10.43 4.82
C TYR A 83 -0.97 9.03 4.73
N ILE A 84 -0.11 8.01 4.76
CA ILE A 84 -0.52 6.60 4.81
C ILE A 84 -0.44 6.12 6.27
N ARG A 85 -1.52 5.52 6.77
CA ARG A 85 -1.54 4.74 8.01
C ARG A 85 -1.49 3.26 7.65
N VAL A 86 -0.33 2.65 7.88
CA VAL A 86 -0.11 1.20 7.74
C VAL A 86 -0.61 0.53 9.02
N PHE A 87 -1.57 -0.37 8.91
CA PHE A 87 -2.17 -1.04 10.08
C PHE A 87 -2.45 -2.50 9.82
N LYS A 88 -2.62 -3.28 10.89
CA LYS A 88 -3.00 -4.68 10.78
C LYS A 88 -4.51 -4.79 10.59
N GLY A 89 -4.95 -5.17 9.39
CA GLY A 89 -6.35 -5.50 9.11
C GLY A 89 -6.58 -7.00 8.99
N GLN A 90 -7.77 -7.39 8.55
CA GLN A 90 -8.12 -8.80 8.30
C GLN A 90 -7.66 -9.28 6.93
N VAL A 91 -7.63 -8.37 5.95
CA VAL A 91 -7.23 -8.57 4.56
C VAL A 91 -6.19 -7.53 4.17
N PHE A 92 -5.52 -7.68 3.04
CA PHE A 92 -4.55 -6.72 2.52
C PHE A 92 -5.20 -5.88 1.42
N TYR A 93 -4.99 -4.57 1.50
CA TYR A 93 -5.50 -3.62 0.51
C TYR A 93 -4.90 -2.22 0.68
N SER A 94 -4.98 -1.44 -0.39
CA SER A 94 -4.73 -0.01 -0.41
C SER A 94 -5.67 0.70 -1.38
N HIS A 95 -5.85 2.00 -1.17
CA HIS A 95 -6.31 2.88 -2.25
C HIS A 95 -5.23 3.06 -3.31
N VAL A 96 -5.65 3.31 -4.55
CA VAL A 96 -4.74 3.63 -5.65
C VAL A 96 -4.44 5.14 -5.66
N GLY A 97 -3.15 5.48 -5.55
CA GLY A 97 -2.66 6.86 -5.56
C GLY A 97 -2.90 7.64 -4.26
N LYS A 98 -2.69 8.95 -4.31
CA LYS A 98 -2.88 9.88 -3.18
C LYS A 98 -4.35 10.23 -3.01
N ILE A 99 -4.95 9.80 -1.90
CA ILE A 99 -6.21 10.35 -1.41
C ILE A 99 -5.99 11.55 -0.47
N ASN A 100 -7.04 12.32 -0.20
CA ASN A 100 -6.98 13.41 0.79
C ASN A 100 -7.10 12.86 2.22
N GLY A 101 -6.37 13.45 3.17
CA GLY A 101 -6.38 13.02 4.56
C GLY A 101 -5.59 11.73 4.84
N GLN A 102 -6.01 10.99 5.86
CA GLN A 102 -5.42 9.71 6.22
C GLN A 102 -5.85 8.61 5.25
N GLN A 103 -4.89 8.01 4.55
CA GLN A 103 -5.07 6.83 3.71
C GLN A 103 -4.77 5.56 4.48
N GLN A 104 -5.69 4.60 4.47
CA GLN A 104 -5.47 3.30 5.07
C GLN A 104 -4.70 2.39 4.10
N LEU A 105 -3.70 1.69 4.62
CA LEU A 105 -3.03 0.58 3.97
C LEU A 105 -3.04 -0.59 4.94
N SER A 106 -3.74 -1.66 4.57
CA SER A 106 -3.95 -2.81 5.44
C SER A 106 -2.94 -3.91 5.12
N LEU A 107 -2.27 -4.41 6.16
CA LEU A 107 -1.46 -5.63 6.08
C LEU A 107 -2.16 -6.71 6.89
N GLY A 108 -2.75 -7.70 6.20
CA GLY A 108 -3.53 -8.78 6.78
C GLY A 108 -2.71 -9.82 7.56
N ASP A 109 -3.40 -10.70 8.30
CA ASP A 109 -2.78 -11.86 8.95
C ASP A 109 -2.23 -12.86 7.92
N GLY A 110 -1.05 -13.42 8.17
CA GLY A 110 -0.46 -14.49 7.35
C GLY A 110 0.45 -14.06 6.19
N CYS A 111 0.61 -12.76 5.91
CA CYS A 111 1.41 -12.27 4.77
C CYS A 111 2.33 -11.09 5.10
N LEU A 112 3.10 -11.17 6.19
CA LEU A 112 4.21 -10.24 6.43
C LEU A 112 5.41 -10.64 5.56
N TYR A 113 5.25 -10.50 4.24
CA TYR A 113 6.33 -10.65 3.27
C TYR A 113 6.69 -9.29 2.68
N VAL A 114 7.97 -9.14 2.32
CA VAL A 114 8.47 -7.90 1.71
C VAL A 114 7.72 -7.60 0.41
N GLY A 115 7.45 -8.64 -0.39
CA GLY A 115 6.70 -8.51 -1.65
C GLY A 115 5.30 -7.92 -1.46
N THR A 116 4.53 -8.43 -0.49
CA THR A 116 3.19 -7.90 -0.17
C THR A 116 3.28 -6.43 0.28
N VAL A 117 4.26 -6.07 1.10
CA VAL A 117 4.44 -4.66 1.50
C VAL A 117 4.73 -3.79 0.27
N VAL A 118 5.62 -4.21 -0.62
CA VAL A 118 5.94 -3.45 -1.84
C VAL A 118 4.72 -3.32 -2.76
N HIS A 119 3.93 -4.39 -2.89
CA HIS A 119 2.69 -4.41 -3.68
C HIS A 119 1.69 -3.36 -3.19
N GLU A 120 1.34 -3.38 -1.90
CA GLU A 120 0.40 -2.44 -1.31
C GLU A 120 0.92 -0.98 -1.33
N LEU A 121 2.24 -0.81 -1.16
CA LEU A 121 2.87 0.50 -1.34
C LEU A 121 2.77 0.98 -2.79
N GLY A 122 2.88 0.08 -3.76
CA GLY A 122 2.68 0.34 -5.19
C GLY A 122 1.28 0.87 -5.49
N HIS A 123 0.24 0.22 -4.96
CA HIS A 123 -1.12 0.74 -5.03
C HIS A 123 -1.20 2.15 -4.47
N ALA A 124 -0.69 2.39 -3.27
CA ALA A 124 -0.73 3.72 -2.64
C ALA A 124 0.02 4.83 -3.42
N LEU A 125 0.91 4.44 -4.35
CA LEU A 125 1.61 5.34 -5.26
C LEU A 125 0.84 5.63 -6.54
N GLY A 126 -0.10 4.76 -6.94
CA GLY A 126 -0.95 4.97 -8.11
C GLY A 126 -0.97 3.83 -9.11
N PHE A 127 -0.39 2.67 -8.80
CA PHE A 127 -0.35 1.54 -9.73
C PHE A 127 -1.53 0.59 -9.52
N TYR A 128 -2.17 0.19 -10.61
CA TYR A 128 -3.09 -0.95 -10.66
C TYR A 128 -2.32 -2.24 -10.91
N HIS A 129 -3.03 -3.36 -10.97
CA HIS A 129 -2.45 -4.63 -11.43
C HIS A 129 -2.09 -4.59 -12.92
N GLU A 130 -1.14 -5.45 -13.31
CA GLU A 130 -0.89 -5.81 -14.72
C GLU A 130 -1.58 -7.11 -15.11
#